data_AF-A0A5C6E916-F1
#
_entry.id   AF-A0A5C6E916-F1
#
_cell.length_a   1.000
_cell.length_b   1.000
_cell.length_c   1.000
_cell.angle_alpha   90.00
_cell.angle_beta   90.00
_cell.angle_gamma   90.00
#
_symmetry.space_group_name_H-M   'P 1'
#
loop_
_entity.id
_entity.type
_entity.pdbx_description
1 polymer ?
#
loop_
_entity_poly.entity_id
_entity_poly.type
_entity_poly.pdbx_seq_one_letter_code
_entity_poly.pdbx_strand_id
1 'polypeptide(L)'
;MTCTGVAVVTFARNHDVRRHPVMSNVPRMNDLRSTLTIAVLLMLGCSQQGTAPQSASELKPLGIPLPEEAANALRDGSGFKLYSIDPMIRDAGPEPDGFHDYAVLGSTVVTRTEQDRLFESLSEGVEASVGAIAACFDPRHGIRVEHDGKVYDFLICFECLQIYWYTDGENNSTILVSDSPLDVFNTVLSDASIALPDPA
;
A
#
# COMPACT_ATOMS: atom_id res chain seq x y z
N MET A 1 -2.67 -4.39 -57.99
CA MET A 1 -2.85 -5.70 -57.34
C MET A 1 -3.47 -5.46 -55.98
N THR A 2 -4.69 -5.94 -55.83
CA THR A 2 -5.62 -5.78 -54.69
C THR A 2 -5.38 -6.82 -53.60
N CYS A 3 -5.81 -6.51 -52.37
CA CYS A 3 -6.26 -7.36 -51.24
C CYS A 3 -5.91 -6.61 -49.94
N THR A 4 -6.76 -5.81 -49.30
CA THR A 4 -8.06 -6.08 -48.62
C THR A 4 -7.98 -7.19 -47.58
N GLY A 5 -8.18 -6.83 -46.31
CA GLY A 5 -8.34 -7.77 -45.20
C GLY A 5 -8.52 -7.08 -43.85
N VAL A 6 -9.71 -6.50 -43.61
CA VAL A 6 -10.17 -6.05 -42.29
C VAL A 6 -10.79 -7.26 -41.58
N ALA A 7 -10.27 -7.63 -40.41
CA ALA A 7 -10.89 -8.64 -39.56
C ALA A 7 -11.63 -7.95 -38.40
N VAL A 8 -12.96 -8.01 -38.47
CA VAL A 8 -13.87 -7.64 -37.38
C VAL A 8 -14.06 -8.90 -36.53
N VAL A 9 -13.57 -8.89 -35.30
CA VAL A 9 -13.89 -9.93 -34.31
C VAL A 9 -15.02 -9.40 -33.44
N THR A 10 -16.23 -9.88 -33.70
CA THR A 10 -17.38 -9.74 -32.80
C THR A 10 -17.47 -11.02 -31.99
N PHE A 11 -17.42 -10.96 -30.66
CA PHE A 11 -17.79 -12.10 -29.82
C PHE A 11 -18.77 -11.70 -28.71
N ALA A 12 -19.67 -12.66 -28.47
CA ALA A 12 -20.98 -12.52 -27.89
C ALA A 12 -21.01 -12.14 -26.40
N ARG A 13 -22.02 -11.36 -26.04
CA ARG A 13 -22.56 -11.25 -24.68
C ARG A 13 -23.16 -12.60 -24.28
N ASN A 14 -22.79 -13.11 -23.11
CA ASN A 14 -23.53 -14.17 -22.44
C ASN A 14 -24.20 -13.59 -21.20
N HIS A 15 -25.53 -13.53 -21.24
CA HIS A 15 -26.38 -13.57 -20.05
C HIS A 15 -26.37 -15.01 -19.52
N ASP A 16 -26.33 -15.23 -18.21
CA ASP A 16 -27.52 -15.62 -17.45
C ASP A 16 -27.20 -16.08 -16.00
N VAL A 17 -28.04 -15.54 -15.12
CA VAL A 17 -28.50 -15.95 -13.78
C VAL A 17 -27.86 -17.20 -13.13
N ARG A 18 -27.37 -17.02 -11.88
CA ARG A 18 -27.83 -17.79 -10.69
C ARG A 18 -27.73 -16.94 -9.42
N ARG A 19 -28.90 -16.49 -8.93
CA ARG A 19 -29.07 -16.04 -7.54
C ARG A 19 -29.34 -17.26 -6.68
N HIS A 20 -28.53 -17.49 -5.65
CA HIS A 20 -28.81 -18.45 -4.59
C HIS A 20 -29.30 -17.70 -3.34
N PRO A 21 -30.53 -17.94 -2.87
CA PRO A 21 -30.94 -17.56 -1.52
C PRO A 21 -30.62 -18.71 -0.56
N VAL A 22 -29.76 -18.49 0.43
CA VAL A 22 -29.58 -19.42 1.55
C VAL A 22 -30.06 -18.78 2.84
N MET A 23 -31.28 -19.18 3.16
CA MET A 23 -31.94 -19.39 4.46
C MET A 23 -31.27 -18.83 5.73
N SER A 24 -31.99 -17.87 6.30
CA SER A 24 -32.10 -17.53 7.72
C SER A 24 -32.24 -18.76 8.64
N ASN A 25 -31.46 -18.79 9.73
CA ASN A 25 -31.79 -19.57 10.93
C ASN A 25 -31.70 -18.68 12.17
N VAL A 26 -32.88 -18.27 12.64
CA VAL A 26 -33.12 -17.60 13.92
C VAL A 26 -33.56 -18.66 14.93
N PRO A 27 -32.83 -18.87 16.04
CA PRO A 27 -33.38 -19.58 17.19
C PRO A 27 -34.33 -18.67 17.96
N ARG A 28 -35.53 -19.21 18.21
CA ARG A 28 -36.65 -18.61 18.93
C ARG A 28 -36.46 -18.76 20.44
N MET A 29 -36.90 -17.72 21.15
CA MET A 29 -37.06 -17.57 22.59
C MET A 29 -37.48 -18.84 23.35
N ASN A 30 -36.96 -18.99 24.57
CA ASN A 30 -37.70 -19.57 25.68
C ASN A 30 -37.58 -18.66 26.91
N ASP A 31 -38.75 -18.16 27.32
CA ASP A 31 -39.04 -17.62 28.65
C ASP A 31 -38.74 -18.65 29.73
N LEU A 32 -38.07 -18.21 30.81
CA LEU A 32 -38.28 -18.85 32.12
C LEU A 32 -38.25 -17.79 33.22
N ARG A 33 -39.46 -17.49 33.71
CA ARG A 33 -39.75 -16.83 34.98
C ARG A 33 -39.06 -17.59 36.11
N SER A 34 -38.28 -16.94 36.97
CA SER A 34 -38.33 -17.25 38.41
C SER A 34 -37.57 -16.27 39.30
N THR A 35 -38.34 -15.58 40.15
CA THR A 35 -38.09 -15.33 41.58
C THR A 35 -36.78 -14.67 42.03
N LEU A 36 -36.94 -13.37 42.35
CA LEU A 36 -36.28 -12.58 43.38
C LEU A 36 -35.76 -13.41 44.57
N THR A 37 -34.45 -13.34 44.85
CA THR A 37 -33.90 -13.58 46.18
C THR A 37 -32.74 -12.62 46.40
N ILE A 38 -32.91 -11.73 47.38
CA ILE A 38 -31.92 -10.77 47.84
C ILE A 38 -30.88 -11.53 48.66
N ALA A 39 -29.62 -11.50 48.22
CA ALA A 39 -28.46 -11.83 49.04
C ALA A 39 -27.42 -10.70 48.85
N VAL A 40 -27.42 -9.75 49.79
CA VAL A 40 -26.38 -8.73 49.93
C VAL A 40 -25.15 -9.43 50.47
N LEU A 41 -24.25 -9.84 49.57
CA LEU A 41 -22.94 -10.36 49.91
C LEU A 41 -21.91 -9.22 49.78
N LEU A 42 -21.34 -8.83 50.92
CA LEU A 42 -20.16 -7.97 51.02
C LEU A 42 -18.96 -8.65 50.34
N MET A 43 -18.77 -8.39 49.05
CA MET A 43 -17.56 -8.79 48.33
C MET A 43 -16.57 -7.63 48.33
N LEU A 44 -15.43 -7.89 48.97
CA LEU A 44 -14.17 -7.19 48.77
C LEU A 44 -14.01 -6.89 47.28
N GLY A 45 -13.90 -5.59 46.96
CA GLY A 45 -13.69 -5.11 45.61
C GLY A 45 -12.35 -5.61 45.07
N CYS A 46 -12.35 -6.76 44.42
CA CYS A 46 -11.38 -7.05 43.39
C CYS A 46 -11.77 -6.18 42.20
N SER A 47 -11.24 -4.95 42.15
CA SER A 47 -11.17 -4.15 40.95
C SER A 47 -10.36 -4.93 39.92
N GLN A 48 -11.02 -5.83 39.19
CA GLN A 48 -10.50 -6.36 37.94
C GLN A 48 -10.54 -5.18 36.96
N GLN A 49 -9.47 -4.40 36.95
CA GLN A 49 -9.06 -3.69 35.76
C GLN A 49 -8.81 -4.77 34.71
N GLY A 50 -9.88 -5.09 33.96
CA GLY A 50 -9.73 -5.77 32.69
C GLY A 50 -8.78 -4.92 31.89
N THR A 51 -7.56 -5.41 31.69
CA THR A 51 -6.63 -4.85 30.72
C THR A 51 -7.35 -4.94 29.40
N ALA A 52 -7.87 -3.81 28.93
CA ALA A 52 -8.31 -3.67 27.55
C ALA A 52 -7.18 -4.21 26.65
N PRO A 53 -7.49 -4.89 25.54
CA PRO A 53 -6.46 -5.25 24.57
C PRO A 53 -5.68 -3.97 24.23
N GLN A 54 -4.35 -4.05 24.34
CA GLN A 54 -3.48 -2.91 24.07
C GLN A 54 -3.88 -2.35 22.70
N SER A 55 -4.38 -1.12 22.73
CA SER A 55 -4.68 -0.33 21.55
C SER A 55 -3.48 -0.41 20.60
N ALA A 56 -3.72 -0.57 19.30
CA ALA A 56 -2.68 -0.56 18.26
C ALA A 56 -1.76 0.68 18.33
N SER A 57 -2.16 1.71 19.09
CA SER A 57 -1.38 2.88 19.46
C SER A 57 -0.13 2.62 20.32
N GLU A 58 0.10 1.42 20.86
CA GLU A 58 1.25 1.13 21.75
C GLU A 58 2.33 0.25 21.10
N LEU A 59 2.22 -0.04 19.81
CA LEU A 59 3.28 -0.75 19.09
C LEU A 59 4.50 0.16 18.94
N LYS A 60 5.64 -0.30 19.46
CA LYS A 60 6.92 0.39 19.33
C LYS A 60 7.46 0.21 17.91
N PRO A 61 7.94 1.27 17.25
CA PRO A 61 8.63 1.13 15.97
C PRO A 61 9.83 0.18 16.06
N LEU A 62 10.06 -0.58 15.00
CA LEU A 62 11.23 -1.45 14.89
C LEU A 62 12.52 -0.63 14.79
N GLY A 63 12.45 0.60 14.27
CA GLY A 63 13.61 1.48 14.11
C GLY A 63 14.67 0.89 13.19
N ILE A 64 14.27 0.09 12.20
CA ILE A 64 15.18 -0.43 11.17
C ILE A 64 15.31 0.66 10.12
N PRO A 65 16.51 1.24 9.92
CA PRO A 65 16.70 2.27 8.90
C PRO A 65 16.68 1.67 7.49
N LEU A 66 16.57 2.54 6.49
CA LEU A 66 16.84 2.18 5.10
C LEU A 66 18.23 1.51 4.96
N PRO A 67 18.40 0.50 4.09
CA PRO A 67 19.72 0.04 3.68
C PRO A 67 20.57 1.22 3.19
N GLU A 68 21.85 1.25 3.54
CA GLU A 68 22.73 2.40 3.25
C GLU A 68 22.77 2.75 1.76
N GLU A 69 22.85 1.75 0.88
CA GLU A 69 22.83 1.95 -0.57
C GLU A 69 21.51 2.58 -1.06
N ALA A 70 20.36 2.08 -0.57
CA ALA A 70 19.05 2.66 -0.86
C ALA A 70 18.93 4.11 -0.38
N ALA A 71 19.39 4.39 0.86
CA ALA A 71 19.34 5.71 1.45
C ALA A 71 20.21 6.71 0.66
N ASN A 72 21.43 6.30 0.28
CA ASN A 72 22.31 7.14 -0.52
C ASN A 72 21.71 7.40 -1.91
N ALA A 73 21.16 6.38 -2.58
CA ALA A 73 20.51 6.55 -3.88
C ALA A 73 19.35 7.57 -3.83
N LEU A 74 18.46 7.44 -2.83
CA LEU A 74 17.32 8.36 -2.67
C LEU A 74 17.75 9.78 -2.28
N ARG A 75 18.74 9.90 -1.39
CA ARG A 75 19.20 11.20 -0.88
C ARG A 75 20.08 11.94 -1.88
N ASP A 76 21.04 11.27 -2.50
CA ASP A 76 22.14 11.90 -3.24
C ASP A 76 22.07 11.63 -4.74
N GLY A 77 21.18 10.74 -5.17
CA GLY A 77 21.02 10.38 -6.56
C GLY A 77 20.45 11.52 -7.43
N SER A 78 20.66 11.38 -8.73
CA SER A 78 20.28 12.33 -9.77
C SER A 78 19.18 11.78 -10.67
N GLY A 79 18.57 12.63 -11.49
CA GLY A 79 17.50 12.19 -12.39
C GLY A 79 16.26 11.66 -11.67
N PHE A 80 16.02 12.10 -10.43
CA PHE A 80 14.95 11.62 -9.58
C PHE A 80 13.58 11.83 -10.26
N LYS A 81 12.87 10.74 -10.51
CA LYS A 81 11.51 10.74 -11.06
C LYS A 81 10.58 10.05 -10.09
N LEU A 82 9.44 10.67 -9.84
CA LEU A 82 8.34 10.11 -9.06
C LEU A 82 7.21 9.69 -10.00
N TYR A 83 6.74 8.46 -9.83
CA TYR A 83 5.74 7.81 -10.66
C TYR A 83 4.46 7.62 -9.86
N SER A 84 3.34 7.86 -10.54
CA SER A 84 2.01 7.42 -10.13
C SER A 84 1.69 6.11 -10.85
N ILE A 85 1.33 5.08 -10.09
CA ILE A 85 1.20 3.71 -10.58
C ILE A 85 -0.22 3.21 -10.35
N ASP A 86 -0.84 2.62 -11.37
CA ASP A 86 -2.12 1.93 -11.25
C ASP A 86 -1.88 0.48 -10.77
N PRO A 87 -2.29 0.12 -9.53
CA PRO A 87 -2.07 -1.21 -9.01
C PRO A 87 -2.93 -2.28 -9.68
N MET A 88 -4.00 -1.91 -10.39
CA MET A 88 -4.97 -2.84 -10.97
C MET A 88 -4.57 -3.31 -12.38
N ILE A 89 -3.70 -2.57 -13.07
CA ILE A 89 -3.23 -2.91 -14.41
C ILE A 89 -1.81 -3.45 -14.32
N ARG A 90 -1.71 -4.78 -14.43
CA ARG A 90 -0.45 -5.53 -14.46
C ARG A 90 -0.06 -5.90 -15.89
N ASP A 91 1.16 -6.39 -16.06
CA ASP A 91 1.76 -6.77 -17.34
C ASP A 91 1.83 -5.61 -18.35
N ALA A 92 1.99 -4.37 -17.83
CA ALA A 92 2.06 -3.16 -18.66
C ALA A 92 3.32 -3.07 -19.54
N GLY A 93 4.28 -3.99 -19.36
CA GLY A 93 5.54 -4.00 -20.08
C GLY A 93 6.53 -2.96 -19.54
N PRO A 94 7.57 -2.61 -20.33
CA PRO A 94 8.58 -1.65 -19.91
C PRO A 94 8.06 -0.20 -20.00
N GLU A 95 8.88 0.74 -19.56
CA GLU A 95 8.65 2.17 -19.81
C GLU A 95 8.44 2.48 -21.31
N PRO A 96 7.66 3.51 -21.65
CA PRO A 96 7.04 4.47 -20.72
C PRO A 96 5.73 3.98 -20.11
N ASP A 97 5.19 2.86 -20.59
CA ASP A 97 3.83 2.41 -20.27
C ASP A 97 3.76 1.68 -18.92
N GLY A 98 4.87 1.05 -18.49
CA GLY A 98 4.95 0.33 -17.23
C GLY A 98 6.19 0.62 -16.37
N PHE A 99 6.06 0.31 -15.08
CA PHE A 99 7.11 0.36 -14.07
C PHE A 99 7.05 -0.91 -13.22
N HIS A 100 8.00 -1.83 -13.42
CA HIS A 100 8.05 -3.15 -12.77
C HIS A 100 6.72 -3.93 -12.90
N ASP A 101 6.24 -4.05 -14.15
CA ASP A 101 4.99 -4.72 -14.55
C ASP A 101 3.68 -4.03 -14.20
N TYR A 102 3.71 -2.86 -13.55
CA TYR A 102 2.50 -2.06 -13.26
C TYR A 102 2.35 -0.89 -14.23
N ALA A 103 1.12 -0.54 -14.61
CA ALA A 103 0.87 0.58 -15.49
C ALA A 103 1.20 1.92 -14.81
N VAL A 104 1.78 2.84 -15.58
CA VAL A 104 2.10 4.20 -15.11
C VAL A 104 0.97 5.15 -15.51
N LEU A 105 0.36 5.81 -14.52
CA LEU A 105 -0.64 6.87 -14.76
C LEU A 105 0.02 8.20 -15.15
N GLY A 106 1.26 8.39 -14.71
CA GLY A 106 2.10 9.52 -15.07
C GLY A 106 3.36 9.58 -14.20
N SER A 107 4.26 10.50 -14.54
CA SER A 107 5.46 10.76 -13.74
C SER A 107 5.85 12.23 -13.79
N THR A 108 6.62 12.66 -12.81
CA THR A 108 7.22 14.00 -12.78
C THR A 108 8.70 13.90 -12.42
N VAL A 109 9.49 14.84 -12.93
CA VAL A 109 10.87 15.06 -12.45
C VAL A 109 10.79 15.83 -11.14
N VAL A 110 11.52 15.36 -10.14
CA VAL A 110 11.50 15.90 -8.78
C VAL A 110 12.63 16.91 -8.64
N THR A 111 12.31 18.09 -8.12
CA THR A 111 13.32 19.10 -7.79
C THR A 111 14.14 18.69 -6.57
N ARG A 112 15.32 19.28 -6.37
CA ARG A 112 16.16 18.92 -5.22
C ARG A 112 15.44 19.10 -3.87
N THR A 113 14.69 20.18 -3.71
CA THR A 113 13.92 20.46 -2.49
C THR A 113 12.82 19.42 -2.25
N GLU A 114 12.15 18.96 -3.32
CA GLU A 114 11.15 17.89 -3.21
C GLU A 114 11.80 16.54 -2.92
N GLN A 115 12.96 16.25 -3.52
CA GLN A 115 13.74 15.04 -3.25
C GLN A 115 14.11 14.95 -1.77
N ASP A 116 14.63 16.04 -1.19
CA ASP A 116 14.99 16.06 0.23
C ASP A 116 13.75 15.79 1.12
N ARG A 117 12.59 16.37 0.78
CA ARG A 117 11.31 16.13 1.50
C ARG A 117 10.79 14.70 1.35
N LEU A 118 10.87 14.13 0.15
CA LEU A 118 10.47 12.75 -0.11
C LEU A 118 11.39 11.77 0.62
N PHE A 119 12.70 12.02 0.61
CA PHE A 119 13.68 11.20 1.32
C PHE A 119 13.47 11.26 2.84
N GLU A 120 13.31 12.46 3.41
CA GLU A 120 13.07 12.65 4.85
C GLU A 120 11.80 11.92 5.28
N SER A 121 10.67 12.19 4.62
CA SER A 121 9.40 11.53 4.94
C SER A 121 9.45 10.01 4.79
N LEU A 122 10.08 9.49 3.73
CA LEU A 122 10.21 8.04 3.53
C LEU A 122 11.10 7.40 4.60
N SER A 123 12.21 8.04 4.96
CA SER A 123 13.12 7.57 6.00
C SER A 123 12.42 7.52 7.36
N GLU A 124 11.69 8.58 7.72
CA GLU A 124 10.87 8.62 8.93
C GLU A 124 9.81 7.52 8.92
N GLY A 125 9.15 7.27 7.79
CA GLY A 125 8.14 6.22 7.67
C GLY A 125 8.72 4.80 7.81
N VAL A 126 9.93 4.58 7.32
CA VAL A 126 10.64 3.30 7.48
C VAL A 126 11.03 3.10 8.95
N GLU A 127 11.58 4.12 9.61
CA GLU A 127 11.91 4.06 11.03
C GLU A 127 10.68 3.89 11.93
N ALA A 128 9.56 4.51 11.56
CA ALA A 128 8.28 4.43 12.25
C ALA A 128 7.55 3.09 12.05
N SER A 129 8.00 2.24 11.13
CA SER A 129 7.36 0.94 10.88
C SER A 129 7.35 0.08 12.14
N VAL A 130 6.17 -0.43 12.50
CA VAL A 130 5.98 -1.33 13.64
C VAL A 130 6.17 -2.81 13.27
N GLY A 131 6.68 -3.09 12.07
CA GLY A 131 6.83 -4.46 11.55
C GLY A 131 5.54 -5.09 11.04
N ALA A 132 4.47 -4.30 10.93
CA ALA A 132 3.24 -4.75 10.30
C ALA A 132 3.43 -4.89 8.79
N ILE A 133 2.81 -5.92 8.22
CA ILE A 133 2.87 -6.22 6.80
C ILE A 133 1.49 -6.68 6.34
N ALA A 134 0.95 -6.07 5.28
CA ALA A 134 -0.30 -6.56 4.69
C ALA A 134 -0.05 -7.79 3.81
N ALA A 135 -1.08 -8.59 3.59
CA ALA A 135 -1.00 -9.75 2.69
C ALA A 135 -1.03 -9.37 1.20
N CYS A 136 -1.36 -8.11 0.87
CA CYS A 136 -1.41 -7.58 -0.49
C CYS A 136 -0.12 -6.86 -0.87
N PHE A 137 0.01 -6.58 -2.17
CA PHE A 137 1.01 -5.65 -2.70
C PHE A 137 0.46 -4.95 -3.95
N ASP A 138 -0.19 -3.82 -3.69
CA ASP A 138 -0.90 -2.97 -4.65
C ASP A 138 -0.18 -1.61 -4.74
N PRO A 139 1.01 -1.54 -5.38
CA PRO A 139 1.86 -0.37 -5.36
C PRO A 139 1.23 0.80 -6.12
N ARG A 140 1.31 1.97 -5.51
CA ARG A 140 0.72 3.21 -6.02
C ARG A 140 1.75 4.29 -6.35
N HIS A 141 2.99 4.09 -5.89
CA HIS A 141 4.07 5.04 -6.06
C HIS A 141 5.33 4.32 -6.53
N GLY A 142 6.06 4.98 -7.42
CA GLY A 142 7.37 4.52 -7.88
C GLY A 142 8.40 5.64 -7.79
N ILE A 143 9.65 5.33 -7.47
CA ILE A 143 10.79 6.25 -7.64
C ILE A 143 11.81 5.60 -8.56
N ARG A 144 12.33 6.35 -9.52
CA ARG A 144 13.56 6.03 -10.26
C ARG A 144 14.61 7.09 -10.00
N VAL A 145 15.83 6.68 -9.69
CA VAL A 145 16.95 7.58 -9.45
C VAL A 145 18.27 6.93 -9.89
N GLU A 146 19.22 7.73 -10.35
CA GLU A 146 20.57 7.27 -10.71
C GLU A 146 21.58 7.68 -9.64
N HIS A 147 22.38 6.74 -9.15
CA HIS A 147 23.46 7.01 -8.20
C HIS A 147 24.67 6.12 -8.51
N ASP A 148 25.88 6.70 -8.54
CA ASP A 148 27.13 6.00 -8.85
C ASP A 148 27.08 5.15 -10.13
N GLY A 149 26.36 5.62 -11.15
CA GLY A 149 26.24 4.95 -12.44
C GLY A 149 25.29 3.74 -12.46
N LYS A 150 24.54 3.50 -11.38
CA LYS A 150 23.47 2.49 -11.32
C LYS A 150 22.10 3.14 -11.31
N VAL A 151 21.10 2.40 -11.75
CA VAL A 151 19.69 2.77 -11.66
C VAL A 151 19.07 2.10 -10.44
N TYR A 152 18.41 2.89 -9.60
CA TYR A 152 17.65 2.41 -8.46
C TYR A 152 16.18 2.68 -8.68
N ASP A 153 15.37 1.65 -8.51
CA ASP A 153 13.93 1.74 -8.56
C ASP A 153 13.33 1.36 -7.22
N PHE A 154 12.31 2.08 -6.78
CA PHE A 154 11.55 1.80 -5.57
C PHE A 154 10.09 1.73 -5.91
N LEU A 155 9.48 0.56 -5.73
CA LEU A 155 8.07 0.29 -5.92
C LEU A 155 7.40 0.25 -4.55
N ILE A 156 6.51 1.20 -4.28
CA ILE A 156 6.07 1.56 -2.93
C ILE A 156 4.56 1.32 -2.79
N CYS A 157 4.17 0.58 -1.76
CA CYS A 157 2.77 0.45 -1.33
C CYS A 157 2.63 0.87 0.14
N PHE A 158 2.22 2.12 0.38
CA PHE A 158 1.98 2.64 1.74
C PHE A 158 0.81 1.95 2.45
N GLU A 159 -0.18 1.43 1.72
CA GLU A 159 -1.27 0.64 2.32
C GLU A 159 -0.81 -0.76 2.74
N CYS A 160 0.13 -1.33 1.98
CA CYS A 160 0.66 -2.66 2.22
C CYS A 160 1.83 -2.66 3.23
N LEU A 161 2.33 -1.47 3.56
CA LEU A 161 3.45 -1.22 4.46
C LEU A 161 4.78 -1.80 3.94
N GLN A 162 4.96 -1.82 2.62
CA GLN A 162 6.09 -2.48 1.94
C GLN A 162 6.66 -1.63 0.81
N ILE A 163 7.98 -1.76 0.61
CA ILE A 163 8.72 -1.24 -0.52
C ILE A 163 9.57 -2.37 -1.11
N TYR A 164 9.43 -2.60 -2.42
CA TYR A 164 10.35 -3.42 -3.19
C TYR A 164 11.31 -2.48 -3.91
N TRP A 165 12.60 -2.75 -3.82
CA TRP A 165 13.61 -1.87 -4.40
C TRP A 165 14.63 -2.67 -5.19
N TYR A 166 15.09 -2.06 -6.27
CA TYR A 166 15.86 -2.73 -7.30
C TYR A 166 17.13 -1.94 -7.58
N THR A 167 18.20 -2.66 -7.89
CA THR A 167 19.46 -2.10 -8.38
C THR A 167 19.72 -2.68 -9.76
N ASP A 168 19.77 -1.85 -10.79
CA ASP A 168 19.92 -2.26 -12.19
C ASP A 168 18.91 -3.35 -12.62
N GLY A 169 17.69 -3.29 -12.07
CA GLY A 169 16.59 -4.23 -12.31
C GLY A 169 16.59 -5.48 -11.45
N GLU A 170 17.61 -5.71 -10.61
CA GLU A 170 17.66 -6.84 -9.68
C GLU A 170 16.98 -6.47 -8.35
N ASN A 171 16.04 -7.30 -7.89
CA ASN A 171 15.30 -7.05 -6.65
C ASN A 171 16.18 -7.32 -5.41
N ASN A 172 16.13 -6.39 -4.46
CA ASN A 172 16.79 -6.49 -3.16
C ASN A 172 15.82 -7.00 -2.07
N SER A 173 16.24 -6.92 -0.81
CA SER A 173 15.37 -7.24 0.33
C SER A 173 14.24 -6.22 0.50
N THR A 174 13.04 -6.69 0.81
CA THR A 174 11.89 -5.84 1.14
C THR A 174 12.19 -4.91 2.31
N ILE A 175 11.74 -3.65 2.19
CA ILE A 175 11.78 -2.65 3.26
C ILE A 175 10.34 -2.48 3.78
N LEU A 176 10.17 -2.42 5.10
CA LEU A 176 8.89 -2.10 5.72
C LEU A 176 8.77 -0.60 5.95
N VAL A 177 7.57 -0.07 5.77
CA VAL A 177 7.29 1.37 5.89
C VAL A 177 5.94 1.58 6.56
N SER A 178 5.75 2.68 7.28
CA SER A 178 4.42 3.14 7.70
C SER A 178 3.64 3.76 6.51
N ASP A 179 2.40 4.13 6.74
CA ASP A 179 1.58 4.90 5.80
C ASP A 179 1.84 6.42 5.87
N SER A 180 2.57 6.89 6.88
CA SER A 180 2.79 8.33 7.13
C SER A 180 3.42 9.13 5.97
N PRO A 181 4.24 8.57 5.05
CA PRO A 181 4.79 9.36 3.94
C PRO A 181 3.77 9.61 2.80
N LEU A 182 2.61 8.94 2.80
CA LEU A 182 1.64 8.95 1.70
C LEU A 182 1.26 10.36 1.24
N ASP A 183 0.94 11.24 2.19
CA ASP A 183 0.47 12.60 1.86
C ASP A 183 1.57 13.45 1.20
N VAL A 184 2.83 13.27 1.59
CA VAL A 184 3.96 13.98 0.98
C VAL A 184 4.14 13.54 -0.47
N PHE A 185 4.08 12.24 -0.73
CA PHE A 185 4.18 11.67 -2.07
C PHE A 185 3.03 12.10 -2.97
N ASN A 186 1.80 12.04 -2.45
CA ASN A 186 0.61 12.48 -3.17
C ASN A 186 0.68 13.97 -3.50
N THR A 187 1.17 14.80 -2.57
CA THR A 187 1.31 16.25 -2.78
C THR A 187 2.23 16.57 -3.95
N VAL A 188 3.41 15.94 -4.04
CA VAL A 188 4.36 16.16 -5.14
C VAL A 188 3.74 15.77 -6.49
N LEU A 189 3.03 14.65 -6.55
CA LEU A 189 2.33 14.22 -7.76
C LEU A 189 1.20 15.18 -8.15
N SER A 190 0.37 15.59 -7.18
CA SER A 190 -0.76 16.49 -7.44
C SER A 190 -0.33 17.90 -7.83
N ASP A 191 0.73 18.42 -7.23
CA ASP A 191 1.29 19.74 -7.58
C ASP A 191 1.82 19.76 -9.02
N ALA A 192 2.34 18.62 -9.48
CA ALA A 192 2.73 18.39 -10.88
C ALA A 192 1.55 18.03 -11.81
N SER A 193 0.29 18.08 -11.31
CA SER A 193 -0.92 17.70 -12.05
C SER A 193 -0.91 16.26 -12.58
N ILE A 194 -0.21 15.35 -11.89
CA ILE A 194 -0.22 13.92 -12.19
C ILE A 194 -1.44 13.29 -11.50
N ALA A 195 -2.17 12.43 -12.23
CA ALA A 195 -3.29 11.69 -11.67
C ALA A 195 -2.81 10.77 -10.53
N LEU A 196 -3.53 10.77 -9.41
CA LEU A 196 -3.29 9.82 -8.33
C LEU A 196 -4.06 8.52 -8.61
N PRO A 197 -3.51 7.36 -8.23
CA PRO A 197 -4.22 6.10 -8.35
C PRO A 197 -5.33 5.99 -7.30
N ASP A 198 -6.39 5.26 -7.65
CA ASP A 198 -7.47 4.97 -6.70
C ASP A 198 -6.95 4.07 -5.56
N PRO A 199 -7.52 4.20 -4.35
CA PRO A 199 -7.33 3.20 -3.30
C PRO A 199 -7.80 1.82 -3.79
N ALA A 200 -7.09 0.76 -3.39
CA ALA A 200 -7.44 -0.62 -3.74
C ALA A 200 -8.63 -1.13 -2.92
#